data_AF-A0A950LP40-F1
#
_entry.id   AF-A0A950LP40-F1
#
_cell.length_a   1.000
_cell.length_b   1.000
_cell.length_c   1.000
_cell.angle_alpha   90.00
_cell.angle_beta   90.00
_cell.angle_gamma   90.00
#
_symmetry.space_group_name_H-M   'P 1'
#
loop_
_entity.id
_entity.type
_entity.pdbx_description
1 polymer ?
#
loop_
_entity_poly.entity_id
_entity_poly.type
_entity_poly.pdbx_seq_one_letter_code
_entity_poly.pdbx_strand_id
1 'polypeptide(L)'
;MTRRMRTYAEEPRGLAQARFRTIVGAAPTAAQKVSGLSLPVVLAIAAIAANILVSANLLFALGIQYSAPGGNPLVKFHPGTYLAALSFLTMLWERRSPIVTLRQALRDEPLLFFYLAMMTCCLGFALVSNGSSGAGVYVESFMPAAFLGIVLLRSTPRSGRLVGCVLMALFLMNVLLVFVETALQTHFIPIYLGDRAMVEPPGEFRSAALYDHPLTAAQMTAMCVFLLLAHRSRPLARSAALVACLVGLLAIGGRTALVATVGALVLWGTASLTVRFFARRLTATDVAASVAAAIIVPATFAVLLATTSVGGRIAARFYWDESANERTIQWKILGLIDLRDALFGISYDRLAELTYQLGLRFPFADIENFWLLMFLNLGAAGYVFFLLGFFALLFRLWQFPSPAARAL
;
A
#
# COMPACT_ATOMS: atom_id res chain seq x y z
N MET A 1 -39.07 -60.93 24.04
CA MET A 1 -39.53 -59.54 23.86
C MET A 1 -38.53 -58.58 24.50
N THR A 2 -37.95 -57.72 23.67
CA THR A 2 -37.46 -56.34 23.93
C THR A 2 -36.39 -56.06 24.98
N ARG A 3 -35.36 -55.23 24.74
CA ARG A 3 -34.73 -54.62 23.54
C ARG A 3 -33.43 -53.97 24.06
N ARG A 4 -32.29 -54.24 23.42
CA ARG A 4 -31.00 -53.59 23.69
C ARG A 4 -31.10 -52.08 23.48
N MET A 5 -30.72 -51.26 24.47
CA MET A 5 -30.38 -49.85 24.25
C MET A 5 -28.92 -49.78 23.79
N ARG A 6 -28.75 -49.45 22.52
CA ARG A 6 -27.46 -49.18 21.87
C ARG A 6 -27.47 -47.71 21.43
N THR A 7 -26.41 -47.00 21.79
CA THR A 7 -25.77 -45.91 21.04
C THR A 7 -26.63 -44.69 20.67
N TYR A 8 -26.45 -43.60 21.43
CA TYR A 8 -26.61 -42.25 20.91
C TYR A 8 -25.54 -42.02 19.83
N ALA A 9 -26.02 -41.66 18.65
CA ALA A 9 -25.25 -41.44 17.44
C ALA A 9 -24.35 -40.19 17.58
N GLU A 10 -23.06 -40.39 17.35
CA GLU A 10 -22.16 -39.32 16.96
C GLU A 10 -22.59 -38.80 15.57
N GLU A 11 -22.97 -37.53 15.49
CA GLU A 11 -23.08 -36.84 14.22
C GLU A 11 -21.70 -36.82 13.52
N PRO A 12 -21.61 -37.21 12.24
CA PRO A 12 -20.34 -37.20 11.54
C PRO A 12 -19.92 -35.75 11.25
N ARG A 13 -18.98 -35.23 12.05
CA ARG A 13 -18.24 -33.97 11.86
C ARG A 13 -17.58 -33.81 10.46
N GLY A 14 -17.63 -34.84 9.61
CA GLY A 14 -17.08 -34.84 8.25
C GLY A 14 -17.89 -34.07 7.21
N LEU A 15 -19.22 -33.95 7.33
CA LEU A 15 -20.05 -33.37 6.27
C LEU A 15 -20.04 -31.83 6.24
N ALA A 16 -19.91 -31.18 7.40
CA ALA A 16 -19.73 -29.72 7.47
C ALA A 16 -18.35 -29.28 6.96
N GLN A 17 -17.29 -30.07 7.23
CA GLN A 17 -15.96 -29.81 6.68
C GLN A 17 -15.88 -30.07 5.17
N ALA A 18 -16.65 -31.03 4.65
CA ALA A 18 -16.71 -31.31 3.22
C ALA A 18 -17.40 -30.18 2.44
N ARG A 19 -18.49 -29.61 2.97
CA ARG A 19 -19.19 -28.47 2.33
C ARG A 19 -18.42 -27.14 2.44
N PHE A 20 -17.64 -26.93 3.51
CA PHE A 20 -16.75 -25.76 3.60
C PHE A 20 -15.54 -25.85 2.64
N ARG A 21 -15.08 -27.07 2.32
CA ARG A 21 -14.04 -27.33 1.32
C ARG A 21 -14.51 -27.16 -0.13
N THR A 22 -15.82 -27.10 -0.39
CA THR A 22 -16.33 -26.91 -1.76
C THR A 22 -16.46 -25.43 -2.14
N ILE A 23 -16.44 -24.52 -1.16
CA ILE A 23 -16.46 -23.05 -1.37
C ILE A 23 -15.05 -22.46 -1.26
N VAL A 24 -14.15 -23.10 -0.50
CA VAL A 24 -12.73 -22.74 -0.45
C VAL A 24 -12.00 -23.54 -1.54
N GLY A 25 -11.56 -22.83 -2.58
CA GLY A 25 -10.94 -23.38 -3.79
C GLY A 25 -10.02 -24.58 -3.55
N ALA A 26 -10.13 -25.55 -4.46
CA ALA A 26 -9.29 -26.73 -4.51
C ALA A 26 -7.82 -26.38 -4.24
N ALA A 27 -7.17 -27.21 -3.40
CA ALA A 27 -5.74 -27.09 -3.15
C ALA A 27 -4.99 -27.01 -4.50
N PRO A 28 -4.03 -26.07 -4.66
CA PRO A 28 -3.36 -25.87 -5.93
C PRO A 28 -2.76 -27.19 -6.41
N THR A 29 -3.25 -27.67 -7.55
CA THR A 29 -2.75 -28.83 -8.27
C THR A 29 -1.24 -28.70 -8.43
N ALA A 30 -0.52 -29.68 -7.89
CA ALA A 30 0.92 -29.91 -7.94
C ALA A 30 1.70 -28.90 -8.82
N ALA A 31 2.15 -27.81 -8.20
CA ALA A 31 3.10 -26.89 -8.81
C ALA A 31 4.41 -27.63 -9.08
N GLN A 32 4.70 -27.82 -10.36
CA GLN A 32 5.97 -28.35 -10.88
C GLN A 32 7.15 -27.60 -10.24
N LYS A 33 8.04 -28.34 -9.57
CA LYS A 33 9.29 -27.84 -8.98
C LYS A 33 10.22 -27.32 -10.09
N VAL A 34 10.11 -26.05 -10.45
CA VAL A 34 11.24 -25.31 -11.05
C VAL A 34 12.10 -24.83 -9.90
N SER A 35 13.34 -25.32 -9.83
CA SER A 35 14.25 -25.11 -8.68
C SER A 35 14.96 -23.75 -8.67
N GLY A 36 14.76 -22.91 -9.69
CA GLY A 36 15.35 -21.56 -9.81
C GLY A 36 14.34 -20.42 -9.67
N LEU A 37 14.83 -19.19 -9.53
CA LEU A 37 14.01 -17.99 -9.61
C LEU A 37 13.55 -17.82 -11.07
N SER A 38 12.25 -17.94 -11.32
CA SER A 38 11.73 -17.77 -12.69
C SER A 38 11.86 -16.32 -13.16
N LEU A 39 12.04 -16.11 -14.46
CA LEU A 39 12.16 -14.78 -15.06
C LEU A 39 11.00 -13.83 -14.67
N PRO A 40 9.73 -14.26 -14.64
CA PRO A 40 8.63 -13.40 -14.18
C PRO A 40 8.84 -12.87 -12.76
N VAL A 41 9.35 -13.70 -11.85
CA VAL A 41 9.62 -13.29 -10.46
C VAL A 41 10.79 -12.32 -10.39
N VAL A 42 11.87 -12.54 -11.15
CA VAL A 42 13.01 -11.60 -11.25
C VAL A 42 12.51 -10.22 -11.69
N LEU A 43 11.69 -10.18 -12.75
CA LEU A 43 11.12 -8.95 -13.27
C LEU A 43 10.14 -8.29 -12.28
N ALA A 44 9.36 -9.08 -11.53
CA ALA A 44 8.50 -8.56 -10.47
C ALA A 44 9.32 -7.90 -9.34
N ILE A 45 10.43 -8.53 -8.92
CA ILE A 45 11.35 -7.96 -7.94
C ILE A 45 11.99 -6.68 -8.48
N ALA A 46 12.43 -6.68 -9.74
CA ALA A 46 12.98 -5.51 -10.39
C ALA A 46 11.96 -4.37 -10.49
N ALA A 47 10.69 -4.66 -10.79
CA ALA A 47 9.61 -3.69 -10.81
C ALA A 47 9.38 -3.06 -9.43
N ILE A 48 9.34 -3.89 -8.38
CA ILE A 48 9.21 -3.41 -6.99
C ILE A 48 10.40 -2.53 -6.60
N ALA A 49 11.62 -3.00 -6.90
CA ALA A 49 12.84 -2.24 -6.61
C ALA A 49 12.85 -0.90 -7.36
N ALA A 50 12.49 -0.89 -8.64
CA ALA A 50 12.39 0.34 -9.43
C ALA A 50 11.40 1.33 -8.79
N ASN A 51 10.20 0.89 -8.38
CA ASN A 51 9.20 1.77 -7.74
C ASN A 51 9.61 2.32 -6.36
N ILE A 52 10.64 1.75 -5.72
CA ILE A 52 11.14 2.24 -4.42
C ILE A 52 12.43 3.05 -4.60
N LEU A 53 13.30 2.66 -5.52
CA LEU A 53 14.62 3.26 -5.73
C LEU A 53 14.60 4.42 -6.73
N VAL A 54 13.65 4.39 -7.67
CA VAL A 54 13.52 5.40 -8.73
C VAL A 54 12.24 6.17 -8.46
N SER A 55 12.42 7.42 -8.05
CA SER A 55 11.33 8.33 -7.76
C SER A 55 11.09 9.27 -8.95
N ALA A 56 9.91 9.87 -9.05
CA ALA A 56 9.62 10.86 -10.09
C ALA A 56 10.60 12.05 -10.03
N ASN A 57 10.99 12.49 -8.84
CA ASN A 57 12.01 13.51 -8.61
C ASN A 57 13.39 13.08 -9.08
N LEU A 58 13.76 11.79 -8.90
CA LEU A 58 15.01 11.27 -9.44
C LEU A 58 15.00 11.26 -10.97
N LEU A 59 13.89 10.81 -11.58
CA LEU A 59 13.73 10.84 -13.03
C LEU A 59 13.84 12.28 -13.55
N PHE A 60 13.21 13.23 -12.88
CA PHE A 60 13.31 14.65 -13.22
C PHE A 60 14.73 15.18 -13.09
N ALA A 61 15.44 14.85 -11.99
CA ALA A 61 16.85 15.21 -11.79
C ALA A 61 17.78 14.62 -12.86
N LEU A 62 17.42 13.47 -13.44
CA LEU A 62 18.12 12.84 -14.56
C LEU A 62 17.72 13.43 -15.93
N GLY A 63 16.87 14.46 -15.97
CA GLY A 63 16.40 15.13 -17.18
C GLY A 63 15.23 14.43 -17.87
N ILE A 64 14.63 13.41 -17.24
CA ILE A 64 13.45 12.72 -17.75
C ILE A 64 12.21 13.46 -17.25
N GLN A 65 11.57 14.21 -18.15
CA GLN A 65 10.35 14.97 -17.87
C GLN A 65 9.11 14.06 -17.79
N TYR A 66 9.12 13.18 -16.79
CA TYR A 66 8.08 12.20 -16.53
C TYR A 66 6.72 12.86 -16.17
N SER A 67 6.76 13.94 -15.39
CA SER A 67 5.59 14.66 -14.88
C SER A 67 5.16 15.88 -15.70
N ALA A 68 5.90 16.25 -16.76
CA ALA A 68 5.59 17.44 -17.56
C ALA A 68 4.35 17.24 -18.45
N PRO A 69 3.54 18.29 -18.70
CA PRO A 69 2.48 18.25 -19.71
C PRO A 69 3.02 17.98 -21.13
N GLY A 70 2.30 17.20 -21.96
CA GLY A 70 2.71 16.89 -23.34
C GLY A 70 3.91 15.92 -23.46
N GLY A 71 4.38 15.63 -24.69
CA GLY A 71 5.50 14.70 -24.94
C GLY A 71 5.10 13.26 -25.22
N ASN A 72 6.08 12.36 -25.38
CA ASN A 72 5.86 10.96 -25.74
C ASN A 72 5.19 10.20 -24.57
N PRO A 73 3.97 9.65 -24.72
CA PRO A 73 3.29 8.90 -23.66
C PRO A 73 4.10 7.72 -23.11
N LEU A 74 4.99 7.12 -23.91
CA LEU A 74 5.83 6.02 -23.46
C LEU A 74 6.92 6.47 -22.47
N VAL A 75 7.37 7.72 -22.54
CA VAL A 75 8.36 8.24 -21.58
C VAL A 75 7.68 8.69 -20.29
N LYS A 76 6.35 8.78 -20.28
CA LYS A 76 5.53 9.17 -19.13
C LYS A 76 5.13 8.04 -18.20
N PHE A 77 5.50 6.80 -18.52
CA PHE A 77 5.24 5.70 -17.60
C PHE A 77 6.48 5.35 -16.80
N HIS A 78 6.28 5.12 -15.51
CA HIS A 78 7.35 4.79 -14.60
C HIS A 78 8.05 3.49 -15.07
N PRO A 79 9.39 3.38 -15.02
CA PRO A 79 10.10 2.17 -15.41
C PRO A 79 9.58 0.89 -14.72
N GLY A 80 9.15 1.02 -13.47
CA GLY A 80 8.53 -0.08 -12.71
C GLY A 80 7.24 -0.61 -13.33
N THR A 81 6.46 0.23 -14.00
CA THR A 81 5.23 -0.13 -14.73
C THR A 81 5.53 -1.09 -15.87
N TYR A 82 6.57 -0.77 -16.66
CA TYR A 82 7.03 -1.63 -17.76
C TYR A 82 7.54 -2.99 -17.26
N LEU A 83 8.32 -2.99 -16.18
CA LEU A 83 8.84 -4.22 -15.58
C LEU A 83 7.71 -5.09 -15.00
N ALA A 84 6.68 -4.49 -14.40
CA ALA A 84 5.52 -5.22 -13.91
C ALA A 84 4.70 -5.83 -15.06
N ALA A 85 4.48 -5.08 -16.14
CA ALA A 85 3.82 -5.60 -17.33
C ALA A 85 4.63 -6.74 -17.98
N LEU A 86 5.95 -6.57 -18.12
CA LEU A 86 6.84 -7.59 -18.68
C LEU A 86 6.90 -8.84 -17.80
N SER A 87 6.86 -8.68 -16.47
CA SER A 87 6.73 -9.79 -15.53
C SER A 87 5.47 -10.62 -15.79
N PHE A 88 4.32 -9.96 -15.96
CA PHE A 88 3.07 -10.64 -16.29
C PHE A 88 3.10 -11.30 -17.68
N LEU A 89 3.62 -10.60 -18.70
CA LEU A 89 3.75 -11.16 -20.04
C LEU A 89 4.68 -12.38 -20.06
N THR A 90 5.87 -12.29 -19.47
CA THR A 90 6.78 -13.44 -19.41
C THR A 90 6.18 -14.62 -18.65
N MET A 91 5.35 -14.39 -17.62
CA MET A 91 4.61 -15.47 -16.94
C MET A 91 3.65 -16.20 -17.89
N LEU A 92 2.96 -15.47 -18.76
CA LEU A 92 2.06 -16.08 -19.75
C LEU A 92 2.85 -16.95 -20.74
N TRP A 93 4.03 -16.51 -21.17
CA TRP A 93 4.88 -17.21 -22.14
C TRP A 93 5.80 -18.29 -21.56
N GLU A 94 5.95 -18.39 -20.23
CA GLU A 94 6.82 -19.39 -19.58
C GLU A 94 6.37 -20.84 -19.85
N ARG A 95 5.08 -21.05 -20.17
CA ARG A 95 4.51 -22.36 -20.53
C ARG A 95 4.22 -22.45 -22.03
N ARG A 96 4.15 -23.68 -22.54
CA ARG A 96 3.92 -24.02 -23.96
C ARG A 96 2.70 -23.34 -24.63
N SER A 97 1.77 -22.73 -23.88
CA SER A 97 0.66 -21.96 -24.46
C SER A 97 0.23 -20.80 -23.54
N PRO A 98 0.34 -19.53 -23.99
CA PRO A 98 -0.05 -18.37 -23.20
C PRO A 98 -1.55 -18.30 -22.91
N ILE A 99 -2.39 -18.78 -23.82
CA ILE A 99 -3.85 -18.82 -23.63
C ILE A 99 -4.23 -19.80 -22.52
N VAL A 100 -3.56 -20.95 -22.44
CA VAL A 100 -3.79 -21.93 -21.38
C VAL A 100 -3.36 -21.35 -20.04
N THR A 101 -2.20 -20.70 -19.97
CA THR A 101 -1.72 -20.04 -18.75
C THR A 101 -2.66 -18.92 -18.30
N LEU A 102 -3.15 -18.09 -19.23
CA LEU A 102 -4.10 -17.02 -18.95
C LEU A 102 -5.42 -17.57 -18.42
N ARG A 103 -5.98 -18.60 -19.05
CA ARG A 103 -7.23 -19.25 -18.60
C ARG A 103 -7.07 -19.89 -17.22
N GLN A 104 -5.91 -20.48 -16.93
CA GLN A 104 -5.59 -21.00 -15.60
C GLN A 104 -5.50 -19.84 -14.59
N ALA A 105 -4.78 -18.76 -14.91
CA ALA A 105 -4.66 -17.60 -14.05
C ALA A 105 -6.01 -16.93 -13.75
N LEU A 106 -6.89 -16.81 -14.75
CA LEU A 106 -8.24 -16.28 -14.59
C LEU A 106 -9.09 -17.14 -13.62
N ARG A 107 -8.95 -18.47 -13.71
CA ARG A 107 -9.68 -19.41 -12.83
C ARG A 107 -9.15 -19.40 -11.41
N ASP A 108 -7.83 -19.31 -11.25
CA ASP A 108 -7.17 -19.35 -9.95
C ASP A 108 -7.33 -18.01 -9.20
N GLU A 109 -7.32 -16.89 -9.92
CA GLU A 109 -7.29 -15.53 -9.36
C GLU A 109 -8.37 -14.60 -9.95
N PRO A 110 -9.66 -15.00 -9.96
CA PRO A 110 -10.71 -14.28 -10.69
C PRO A 110 -10.90 -12.84 -10.19
N LEU A 111 -10.70 -12.59 -8.89
CA LEU A 111 -10.84 -11.25 -8.30
C LEU A 111 -9.72 -10.29 -8.74
N LEU A 112 -8.50 -10.77 -8.97
CA LEU A 112 -7.42 -9.91 -9.49
C LEU A 112 -7.66 -9.55 -10.96
N PHE A 113 -8.20 -10.48 -11.75
CA PHE A 113 -8.61 -10.18 -13.12
C PHE A 113 -9.83 -9.27 -13.17
N PHE A 114 -10.79 -9.42 -12.26
CA PHE A 114 -11.91 -8.49 -12.12
C PHE A 114 -11.42 -7.09 -11.75
N TYR A 115 -10.51 -6.96 -10.78
CA TYR A 115 -9.85 -5.71 -10.45
C TYR A 115 -9.15 -5.10 -11.69
N LEU A 116 -8.34 -5.87 -12.42
CA LEU A 116 -7.68 -5.41 -13.64
C LEU A 116 -8.68 -4.94 -14.71
N ALA A 117 -9.78 -5.67 -14.90
CA ALA A 117 -10.85 -5.28 -15.82
C ALA A 117 -11.50 -3.96 -15.39
N MET A 118 -11.82 -3.78 -14.11
CA MET A 118 -12.39 -2.54 -13.60
C MET A 118 -11.43 -1.35 -13.74
N MET A 119 -10.13 -1.53 -13.46
CA MET A 119 -9.13 -0.48 -13.69
C MET A 119 -8.95 -0.16 -15.18
N THR A 120 -9.15 -1.14 -16.07
CA THR A 120 -9.20 -0.92 -17.52
C THR A 120 -10.45 -0.14 -17.93
N CYS A 121 -11.60 -0.39 -17.30
CA CYS A 121 -12.80 0.42 -17.48
C CYS A 121 -12.60 1.85 -16.99
N CYS A 122 -11.98 2.06 -15.82
CA CYS A 122 -11.60 3.39 -15.33
C CYS A 122 -10.65 4.11 -16.29
N LEU A 123 -9.66 3.41 -16.84
CA LEU A 123 -8.75 3.95 -17.84
C LEU A 123 -9.52 4.40 -19.09
N GLY A 124 -10.36 3.53 -19.66
CA GLY A 124 -11.17 3.86 -20.83
C GLY A 124 -12.11 5.03 -20.58
N PHE A 125 -12.75 5.05 -19.41
CA PHE A 125 -13.63 6.14 -18.98
C PHE A 125 -12.85 7.46 -18.84
N ALA A 126 -11.72 7.47 -18.14
CA ALA A 126 -10.90 8.65 -17.96
C ALA A 126 -10.37 9.19 -19.30
N LEU A 127 -10.00 8.31 -20.24
CA LEU A 127 -9.57 8.72 -21.58
C LEU A 127 -10.70 9.40 -22.37
N VAL A 128 -11.94 8.91 -22.25
CA VAL A 128 -13.11 9.49 -22.93
C VAL A 128 -13.56 10.80 -22.27
N SER A 129 -13.58 10.85 -20.94
CA SER A 129 -14.10 12.01 -20.20
C SER A 129 -13.07 13.13 -20.06
N ASN A 130 -11.81 12.80 -19.76
CA ASN A 130 -10.77 13.75 -19.36
C ASN A 130 -9.53 13.74 -20.27
N GLY A 131 -9.48 12.86 -21.27
CA GLY A 131 -8.29 12.66 -22.10
C GLY A 131 -7.14 11.97 -21.37
N SER A 132 -5.92 12.14 -21.90
CA SER A 132 -4.73 11.44 -21.40
C SER A 132 -4.22 11.96 -20.05
N SER A 133 -4.52 13.22 -19.70
CA SER A 133 -3.99 13.90 -18.51
C SER A 133 -4.46 13.33 -17.16
N GLY A 134 -5.52 12.52 -17.13
CA GLY A 134 -6.03 11.84 -15.94
C GLY A 134 -5.91 10.31 -15.96
N ALA A 135 -5.45 9.74 -17.07
CA ALA A 135 -5.46 8.32 -17.35
C ALA A 135 -4.24 7.56 -16.81
N GLY A 136 -3.11 8.26 -16.64
CA GLY A 136 -1.82 7.66 -16.25
C GLY A 136 -1.88 6.88 -14.94
N VAL A 137 -2.60 7.40 -13.93
CA VAL A 137 -2.71 6.77 -12.60
C VAL A 137 -3.21 5.32 -12.66
N TYR A 138 -4.12 5.00 -13.59
CA TYR A 138 -4.63 3.63 -13.74
C TYR A 138 -3.56 2.68 -14.29
N VAL A 139 -2.76 3.16 -15.24
CA VAL A 139 -1.69 2.37 -15.88
C VAL A 139 -0.48 2.23 -14.96
N GLU A 140 -0.18 3.23 -14.14
CA GLU A 140 1.06 3.27 -13.36
C GLU A 140 0.91 2.82 -11.92
N SER A 141 -0.22 3.13 -11.29
CA SER A 141 -0.45 2.79 -9.89
C SER A 141 -1.29 1.53 -9.76
N PHE A 142 -2.40 1.44 -10.49
CA PHE A 142 -3.40 0.40 -10.26
C PHE A 142 -3.13 -0.90 -11.03
N MET A 143 -2.84 -0.83 -12.34
CA MET A 143 -2.59 -2.02 -13.15
C MET A 143 -1.34 -2.80 -12.72
N PRO A 144 -0.20 -2.17 -12.35
CA PRO A 144 0.98 -2.89 -11.91
C PRO A 144 0.73 -3.69 -10.62
N ALA A 145 -0.13 -3.20 -9.73
CA ALA A 145 -0.56 -3.96 -8.56
C ALA A 145 -1.28 -5.26 -8.94
N ALA A 146 -2.10 -5.26 -10.01
CA ALA A 146 -2.72 -6.48 -10.53
C ALA A 146 -1.68 -7.43 -11.13
N PHE A 147 -0.80 -6.91 -12.00
CA PHE A 147 0.23 -7.70 -12.66
C PHE A 147 1.15 -8.38 -11.65
N LEU A 148 1.68 -7.61 -10.70
CA LEU A 148 2.53 -8.12 -9.63
C LEU A 148 1.75 -9.08 -8.73
N GLY A 149 0.50 -8.78 -8.38
CA GLY A 149 -0.35 -9.69 -7.61
C GLY A 149 -0.51 -11.05 -8.29
N ILE A 150 -0.89 -11.08 -9.57
CA ILE A 150 -1.10 -12.33 -10.31
C ILE A 150 0.19 -13.15 -10.39
N VAL A 151 1.34 -12.51 -10.65
CA VAL A 151 2.63 -13.20 -10.74
C VAL A 151 3.09 -13.71 -9.37
N LEU A 152 3.06 -12.86 -8.35
CA LEU A 152 3.61 -13.19 -7.03
C LEU A 152 2.76 -14.21 -6.28
N LEU A 153 1.43 -14.19 -6.42
CA LEU A 153 0.55 -15.17 -5.77
C LEU A 153 0.69 -16.58 -6.37
N ARG A 154 1.13 -16.67 -7.62
CA ARG A 154 1.44 -17.94 -8.30
C ARG A 154 2.89 -18.38 -8.11
N SER A 155 3.72 -17.55 -7.47
CA SER A 155 5.13 -17.84 -7.24
C SER A 155 5.34 -18.87 -6.13
N THR A 156 6.52 -19.48 -6.11
CA THR A 156 6.85 -20.47 -5.07
C THR A 156 6.98 -19.81 -3.68
N PRO A 157 6.79 -20.54 -2.58
CA PRO A 157 7.02 -20.00 -1.23
C PRO A 157 8.46 -19.50 -1.00
N ARG A 158 9.44 -19.99 -1.77
CA ARG A 158 10.81 -19.45 -1.73
C ARG A 158 10.88 -18.07 -2.36
N SER A 159 10.25 -17.90 -3.54
CA SER A 159 10.14 -16.62 -4.24
C SER A 159 9.40 -15.58 -3.39
N GLY A 160 8.27 -15.95 -2.78
CA GLY A 160 7.53 -15.05 -1.89
C GLY A 160 8.35 -14.58 -0.68
N ARG A 161 9.14 -15.47 -0.06
CA ARG A 161 10.08 -15.09 1.00
C ARG A 161 11.16 -14.13 0.50
N LEU A 162 11.73 -14.39 -0.68
CA LEU A 162 12.73 -13.49 -1.27
C LEU A 162 12.14 -12.10 -1.51
N VAL A 163 10.94 -12.01 -2.11
CA VAL A 163 10.24 -10.74 -2.33
C VAL A 163 10.00 -10.01 -1.01
N GLY A 164 9.55 -10.71 0.02
CA GLY A 164 9.39 -10.15 1.37
C GLY A 164 10.70 -9.62 1.94
N CYS A 165 11.81 -10.37 1.82
CA CYS A 165 13.13 -9.92 2.25
C CYS A 165 13.61 -8.68 1.47
N VAL A 166 13.40 -8.63 0.15
CA VAL A 166 13.78 -7.49 -0.68
C VAL A 166 12.98 -6.24 -0.29
N LEU A 167 11.65 -6.36 -0.18
CA LEU A 167 10.80 -5.26 0.30
C LEU A 167 11.24 -4.75 1.68
N MET A 168 11.51 -5.67 2.60
CA MET A 168 12.00 -5.34 3.94
C MET A 168 13.31 -4.58 3.89
N ALA A 169 14.28 -5.07 3.11
CA ALA A 169 15.59 -4.45 2.98
C ALA A 169 15.48 -3.04 2.39
N LEU A 170 14.68 -2.86 1.33
CA LEU A 170 14.48 -1.58 0.67
C LEU A 170 13.80 -0.56 1.60
N PHE A 171 12.74 -0.96 2.33
CA PHE A 171 12.07 -0.08 3.27
C PHE A 171 12.97 0.31 4.45
N LEU A 172 13.71 -0.65 5.02
CA LEU A 172 14.64 -0.35 6.10
C LEU A 172 15.80 0.53 5.64
N MET A 173 16.31 0.32 4.42
CA MET A 173 17.29 1.20 3.80
C MET A 173 16.76 2.64 3.69
N ASN A 174 15.50 2.81 3.25
CA ASN A 174 14.88 4.13 3.21
C ASN A 174 14.77 4.76 4.60
N VAL A 175 14.41 4.00 5.64
CA VAL A 175 14.38 4.50 7.03
C VAL A 175 15.76 4.95 7.51
N LEU A 176 16.84 4.26 7.12
CA LEU A 176 18.20 4.69 7.44
C LEU A 176 18.55 6.00 6.73
N LEU A 177 18.17 6.15 5.45
CA LEU A 177 18.35 7.39 4.71
C LEU A 177 17.55 8.54 5.32
N VAL A 178 16.34 8.26 5.83
CA VAL A 178 15.54 9.26 6.55
C VAL A 178 16.30 9.83 7.75
N PHE A 179 17.01 8.99 8.51
CA PHE A 179 17.81 9.46 9.63
C PHE A 179 18.99 10.33 9.17
N VAL A 180 19.63 9.96 8.06
CA VAL A 180 20.72 10.75 7.47
C VAL A 180 20.21 12.11 6.99
N GLU A 181 19.13 12.15 6.21
CA GLU A 181 18.51 13.39 5.74
C GLU A 181 18.09 14.29 6.91
N THR A 182 17.46 13.70 7.93
CA THR A 182 17.01 14.44 9.11
C THR A 182 18.20 14.97 9.91
N ALA A 183 19.31 14.25 10.00
CA ALA A 183 20.51 14.73 10.68
C ALA A 183 21.20 15.87 9.91
N LEU A 184 21.24 15.77 8.58
CA LEU A 184 21.90 16.75 7.71
C LEU A 184 21.00 17.94 7.34
N GLN A 185 19.69 17.84 7.55
CA GLN A 185 18.68 18.81 7.09
C GLN A 185 18.76 19.07 5.57
N THR A 186 19.05 18.01 4.80
CA THR A 186 19.18 18.06 3.35
C THR A 186 18.52 16.84 2.72
N HIS A 187 17.82 17.04 1.60
CA HIS A 187 17.29 15.93 0.82
C HIS A 187 18.40 15.25 0.00
N PHE A 188 18.38 13.92 -0.02
CA PHE A 188 19.24 13.11 -0.87
C PHE A 188 18.82 13.23 -2.34
N ILE A 189 17.51 13.19 -2.59
CA ILE A 189 16.90 13.49 -3.89
C ILE A 189 16.16 14.83 -3.75
N PRO A 190 16.54 15.88 -4.49
CA PRO A 190 15.84 17.16 -4.43
C PRO A 190 14.36 16.98 -4.74
N ILE A 191 13.48 17.59 -3.95
CA ILE A 191 12.04 17.59 -4.19
C ILE A 191 11.73 18.67 -5.23
N TYR A 192 11.08 18.30 -6.32
CA TYR A 192 10.68 19.25 -7.36
C TYR A 192 9.17 19.52 -7.32
N LEU A 193 8.81 20.79 -7.46
CA LEU A 193 7.43 21.25 -7.66
C LEU A 193 7.37 21.92 -9.03
N GLY A 194 6.85 21.20 -10.03
CA GLY A 194 7.00 21.58 -11.43
C GLY A 194 8.48 21.61 -11.81
N ASP A 195 8.94 22.74 -12.38
CA ASP A 195 10.32 22.88 -12.86
C ASP A 195 11.31 23.43 -11.83
N ARG A 196 10.89 23.60 -10.56
CA ARG A 196 11.72 24.22 -9.52
C ARG A 196 11.93 23.29 -8.34
N ALA A 197 13.17 23.23 -7.85
CA ALA A 197 13.47 22.58 -6.59
C ALA A 197 12.76 23.32 -5.45
N MET A 198 12.00 22.59 -4.65
CA MET A 198 11.34 23.11 -3.47
C MET A 198 12.38 23.39 -2.39
N VAL A 199 12.35 24.61 -1.83
CA VAL A 199 13.13 24.98 -0.65
C VAL A 199 12.15 25.12 0.50
N GLU A 200 12.21 24.18 1.44
CA GLU A 200 11.38 24.21 2.64
C GLU A 200 11.79 25.38 3.56
N PRO A 201 10.84 26.06 4.22
CA PRO A 201 11.17 27.11 5.19
C PRO A 201 12.06 26.59 6.34
N PRO A 202 12.89 27.45 6.94
CA PRO A 202 13.69 27.08 8.10
C PRO A 202 12.83 26.51 9.24
N GLY A 203 13.15 25.29 9.69
CA GLY A 203 12.41 24.60 10.76
C GLY A 203 11.23 23.74 10.28
N GLU A 204 10.96 23.71 8.98
CA GLU A 204 9.89 22.90 8.39
C GLU A 204 10.38 21.62 7.72
N PHE A 205 11.68 21.32 7.74
CA PHE A 205 12.28 20.19 7.02
C PHE A 205 11.56 18.84 7.25
N ARG A 206 11.21 18.15 6.16
CA ARG A 206 10.59 16.81 6.20
C ARG A 206 11.32 15.83 5.29
N SER A 207 11.96 14.84 5.90
CA SER A 207 12.66 13.83 5.13
C SER A 207 11.72 12.97 4.26
N ALA A 208 12.14 12.71 3.03
CA ALA A 208 11.45 11.84 2.07
C ALA A 208 12.35 10.69 1.57
N ALA A 209 13.67 10.81 1.73
CA ALA A 209 14.69 9.86 1.32
C ALA A 209 14.57 9.47 -0.16
N LEU A 210 14.23 8.22 -0.45
CA LEU A 210 14.12 7.73 -1.83
C LEU A 210 12.75 8.04 -2.46
N TYR A 211 11.80 8.55 -1.70
CA TYR A 211 10.44 8.81 -2.20
C TYR A 211 10.27 10.27 -2.60
N ASP A 212 9.27 10.53 -3.45
CA ASP A 212 9.00 11.86 -3.98
C ASP A 212 8.41 12.84 -2.96
N HIS A 213 7.81 12.30 -1.90
CA HIS A 213 7.10 13.10 -0.91
C HIS A 213 7.16 12.46 0.49
N PRO A 214 7.26 13.26 1.57
CA PRO A 214 7.26 12.76 2.95
C PRO A 214 6.01 11.91 3.28
N LEU A 215 4.85 12.24 2.69
CA LEU A 215 3.62 11.45 2.90
C LEU A 215 3.76 10.01 2.37
N THR A 216 4.36 9.86 1.17
CA THR A 216 4.61 8.54 0.57
C THR A 216 5.65 7.78 1.39
N ALA A 217 6.72 8.44 1.82
CA ALA A 217 7.73 7.84 2.70
C ALA A 217 7.12 7.33 4.01
N ALA A 218 6.21 8.11 4.62
CA ALA A 218 5.50 7.71 5.82
C ALA A 218 4.58 6.50 5.56
N GLN A 219 3.83 6.50 4.46
CA GLN A 219 2.98 5.37 4.08
C GLN A 219 3.79 4.09 3.89
N MET A 220 4.90 4.14 3.15
CA MET A 220 5.73 2.95 2.90
C MET A 220 6.42 2.45 4.17
N THR A 221 6.86 3.37 5.05
CA THR A 221 7.41 3.01 6.37
C THR A 221 6.36 2.34 7.25
N ALA A 222 5.10 2.81 7.22
CA ALA A 222 3.98 2.13 7.89
C ALA A 222 3.73 0.73 7.33
N MET A 223 3.82 0.53 6.01
CA MET A 223 3.71 -0.80 5.39
C MET A 223 4.85 -1.73 5.82
N CYS A 224 6.07 -1.21 5.98
CA CYS A 224 7.21 -1.96 6.52
C CYS A 224 6.92 -2.52 7.92
N VAL A 225 6.27 -1.74 8.79
CA VAL A 225 5.87 -2.20 10.13
C VAL A 225 4.97 -3.44 10.05
N PHE A 226 3.96 -3.44 9.18
CA PHE A 226 3.09 -4.61 9.01
C PHE A 226 3.82 -5.80 8.39
N LEU A 227 4.73 -5.55 7.44
CA LEU A 227 5.58 -6.60 6.87
C LEU A 227 6.51 -7.21 7.93
N LEU A 228 7.04 -6.40 8.87
CA LEU A 228 7.91 -6.84 9.97
C LEU A 228 7.18 -7.78 10.93
N LEU A 229 5.89 -7.54 11.15
CA LEU A 229 5.06 -8.43 11.98
C LEU A 229 4.90 -9.82 11.34
N ALA A 230 4.82 -9.88 10.00
CA ALA A 230 4.69 -11.12 9.26
C ALA A 230 6.04 -11.83 9.04
N HIS A 231 7.18 -11.14 9.18
CA HIS A 231 8.49 -11.68 8.88
C HIS A 231 9.10 -12.48 10.05
N ARG A 232 9.62 -13.69 9.77
CA ARG A 232 10.37 -14.54 10.72
C ARG A 232 11.83 -14.10 10.98
N SER A 233 12.03 -12.88 11.43
CA SER A 233 13.35 -12.42 11.90
C SER A 233 13.58 -12.74 13.39
N ARG A 234 14.84 -12.68 13.83
CA ARG A 234 15.18 -12.81 15.26
C ARG A 234 14.45 -11.72 16.07
N PRO A 235 13.94 -12.01 17.27
CA PRO A 235 13.08 -11.09 18.03
C PRO A 235 13.76 -9.74 18.29
N LEU A 236 15.07 -9.75 18.57
CA LEU A 236 15.84 -8.52 18.79
C LEU A 236 15.93 -7.67 17.51
N ALA A 237 16.30 -8.28 16.38
CA ALA A 237 16.39 -7.58 15.10
C ALA A 237 15.03 -7.02 14.65
N ARG A 238 13.96 -7.80 14.85
CA ARG A 238 12.59 -7.35 14.58
C ARG A 238 12.18 -6.16 15.45
N SER A 239 12.53 -6.20 16.73
CA SER A 239 12.21 -5.11 17.67
C SER A 239 13.01 -3.85 17.34
N ALA A 240 14.30 -3.99 17.01
CA ALA A 240 15.13 -2.89 16.56
C ALA A 240 14.62 -2.26 15.26
N ALA A 241 14.24 -3.08 14.28
CA ALA A 241 13.64 -2.62 13.03
C ALA A 241 12.29 -1.92 13.26
N LEU A 242 11.44 -2.45 14.15
CA LEU A 242 10.17 -1.82 14.52
C LEU A 242 10.40 -0.44 15.15
N VAL A 243 11.32 -0.35 16.12
CA VAL A 243 11.69 0.93 16.75
C VAL A 243 12.24 1.89 15.70
N ALA A 244 13.12 1.44 14.81
CA ALA A 244 13.65 2.26 13.72
C ALA A 244 12.52 2.79 12.81
N CYS A 245 11.55 1.95 12.41
CA CYS A 245 10.42 2.40 11.61
C CYS A 245 9.54 3.43 12.35
N LEU A 246 9.25 3.22 13.64
CA LEU A 246 8.44 4.15 14.43
C LEU A 246 9.14 5.50 14.63
N VAL A 247 10.45 5.49 14.91
CA VAL A 247 11.27 6.71 14.99
C VAL A 247 11.41 7.36 13.60
N GLY A 248 11.51 6.56 12.53
CA GLY A 248 11.50 7.04 11.16
C GLY A 248 10.21 7.76 10.79
N LEU A 249 9.03 7.23 11.18
CA LEU A 249 7.74 7.90 10.99
C LEU A 249 7.68 9.27 11.69
N LEU A 250 8.32 9.39 12.87
CA LEU A 250 8.46 10.67 13.56
C LEU A 250 9.41 11.62 12.82
N ALA A 251 10.55 11.13 12.34
CA ALA A 251 11.53 11.92 11.60
C ALA A 251 10.99 12.47 10.26
N ILE A 252 10.19 11.69 9.55
CA ILE A 252 9.47 12.10 8.33
C ILE A 252 8.38 13.16 8.63
N GLY A 253 7.89 13.20 9.88
CA GLY A 253 6.73 14.01 10.26
C GLY A 253 5.39 13.42 9.79
N GLY A 254 5.30 12.09 9.65
CA GLY A 254 4.11 11.37 9.21
C GLY A 254 3.10 11.11 10.32
N ARG A 255 2.54 12.17 10.94
CA ARG A 255 1.63 12.08 12.12
C ARG A 255 0.49 11.07 11.95
N THR A 256 -0.32 11.24 10.89
CA THR A 256 -1.47 10.37 10.63
C THR A 256 -1.05 8.93 10.40
N ALA A 257 0.05 8.71 9.68
CA ALA A 257 0.59 7.37 9.45
C ALA A 257 1.05 6.73 10.77
N LEU A 258 1.76 7.46 11.63
CA LEU A 258 2.17 6.97 12.94
C LEU A 258 0.98 6.60 13.82
N VAL A 259 -0.01 7.49 13.96
CA VAL A 259 -1.20 7.25 14.78
C VAL A 259 -2.00 6.07 14.23
N ALA A 260 -2.19 5.99 12.90
CA ALA A 260 -2.89 4.89 12.27
C ALA A 260 -2.14 3.56 12.45
N THR A 261 -0.81 3.55 12.28
CA THR A 261 0.02 2.34 12.48
C THR A 261 -0.02 1.89 13.93
N VAL A 262 0.24 2.77 14.90
CA VAL A 262 0.20 2.43 16.32
C VAL A 262 -1.20 1.98 16.74
N GLY A 263 -2.24 2.70 16.30
CA GLY A 263 -3.63 2.33 16.55
C GLY A 263 -3.97 0.93 15.99
N ALA A 264 -3.57 0.64 14.76
CA ALA A 264 -3.74 -0.68 14.16
C ALA A 264 -2.96 -1.78 14.91
N LEU A 265 -1.74 -1.50 15.37
CA LEU A 265 -0.95 -2.42 16.21
C LEU A 265 -1.63 -2.71 17.54
N VAL A 266 -2.17 -1.69 18.20
CA VAL A 266 -2.91 -1.82 19.46
C VAL A 266 -4.21 -2.61 19.25
N LEU A 267 -4.99 -2.29 18.22
CA LEU A 267 -6.21 -3.02 17.88
C LEU A 267 -5.91 -4.49 17.55
N TRP A 268 -4.87 -4.75 16.76
CA TRP A 268 -4.45 -6.12 16.44
C TRP A 268 -3.95 -6.87 17.68
N GLY A 269 -3.13 -6.23 18.51
CA GLY A 269 -2.63 -6.78 19.76
C GLY A 269 -3.76 -7.14 20.72
N THR A 270 -4.68 -6.20 20.98
CA THR A 270 -5.85 -6.40 21.85
C THR A 270 -6.79 -7.48 21.32
N ALA A 271 -7.09 -7.48 20.02
CA ALA A 271 -7.88 -8.54 19.40
C ALA A 271 -7.20 -9.92 19.53
N SER A 272 -5.89 -9.98 19.31
CA SER A 272 -5.12 -11.24 19.42
C SER A 272 -5.10 -11.78 20.85
N LEU A 273 -4.96 -10.91 21.86
CA LEU A 273 -5.04 -11.25 23.28
C LEU A 273 -6.44 -11.72 23.66
N THR A 274 -7.47 -11.02 23.17
CA THR A 274 -8.88 -11.37 23.41
C THR A 274 -9.20 -12.76 22.87
N VAL A 275 -8.79 -13.06 21.63
CA VAL A 275 -8.94 -14.39 21.03
C VAL A 275 -8.21 -15.46 21.86
N ARG A 276 -6.97 -15.20 22.29
CA ARG A 276 -6.20 -16.14 23.13
C ARG A 276 -6.82 -16.34 24.52
N PHE A 277 -7.37 -15.29 25.11
CA PHE A 277 -8.09 -15.34 26.37
C PHE A 277 -9.29 -16.27 26.29
N PHE A 278 -10.20 -16.03 25.32
CA PHE A 278 -11.37 -16.88 25.12
C PHE A 278 -11.02 -18.31 24.68
N ALA A 279 -9.92 -18.49 23.96
CA ALA A 279 -9.39 -19.80 23.61
C ALA A 279 -8.68 -20.53 24.77
N ARG A 280 -8.55 -19.90 25.95
CA ARG A 280 -7.79 -20.41 27.12
C ARG A 280 -6.32 -20.74 26.80
N ARG A 281 -5.71 -19.97 25.89
CA ARG A 281 -4.30 -20.09 25.45
C ARG A 281 -3.44 -18.91 25.90
N LEU A 282 -3.92 -18.12 26.85
CA LEU A 282 -3.20 -16.98 27.37
C LEU A 282 -2.00 -17.47 28.19
N THR A 283 -0.79 -17.01 27.86
CA THR A 283 0.42 -17.35 28.60
C THR A 283 0.78 -16.24 29.59
N ALA A 284 1.51 -16.57 30.68
CA ALA A 284 2.02 -15.55 31.61
C ALA A 284 2.91 -14.52 30.90
N THR A 285 3.65 -14.96 29.87
CA THR A 285 4.45 -14.09 29.00
C THR A 285 3.60 -13.11 28.20
N ASP A 286 2.42 -13.50 27.71
CA ASP A 286 1.52 -12.59 26.98
C ASP A 286 1.02 -11.48 27.90
N VAL A 287 0.66 -11.82 29.15
CA VAL A 287 0.22 -10.85 30.15
C VAL A 287 1.36 -9.91 30.54
N ALA A 288 2.52 -10.47 30.90
CA ALA A 288 3.69 -9.68 31.29
C ALA A 288 4.14 -8.74 30.17
N ALA A 289 4.17 -9.21 28.91
CA ALA A 289 4.52 -8.37 27.76
C ALA A 289 3.49 -7.26 27.52
N SER A 290 2.20 -7.54 27.71
CA SER A 290 1.13 -6.54 27.53
C SER A 290 1.20 -5.45 28.61
N VAL A 291 1.41 -5.84 29.87
CA VAL A 291 1.58 -4.89 30.98
C VAL A 291 2.85 -4.08 30.80
N ALA A 292 3.97 -4.72 30.45
CA ALA A 292 5.22 -4.04 30.17
C ALA A 292 5.07 -3.04 29.02
N ALA A 293 4.40 -3.42 27.92
CA ALA A 293 4.13 -2.51 26.81
C ALA A 293 3.25 -1.32 27.24
N ALA A 294 2.19 -1.57 28.03
CA ALA A 294 1.29 -0.53 28.52
C ALA A 294 1.97 0.52 29.42
N ILE A 295 3.07 0.15 30.09
CA ILE A 295 3.84 1.05 30.94
C ILE A 295 5.00 1.69 30.16
N ILE A 296 5.81 0.88 29.50
CA ILE A 296 7.06 1.30 28.86
C ILE A 296 6.77 2.18 27.65
N VAL A 297 5.77 1.86 26.83
CA VAL A 297 5.51 2.63 25.59
C VAL A 297 5.07 4.06 25.91
N PRO A 298 4.06 4.31 26.78
CA PRO A 298 3.69 5.68 27.15
C PRO A 298 4.82 6.42 27.87
N ALA A 299 5.56 5.75 28.77
CA ALA A 299 6.67 6.37 29.46
C ALA A 299 7.81 6.78 28.50
N THR A 300 8.18 5.90 27.57
CA THR A 300 9.21 6.20 26.55
C THR A 300 8.74 7.33 25.64
N PHE A 301 7.46 7.32 25.24
CA PHE A 301 6.89 8.40 24.44
C PHE A 301 6.89 9.73 25.19
N ALA A 302 6.49 9.74 26.47
CA ALA A 302 6.51 10.93 27.32
C ALA A 302 7.92 11.48 27.52
N VAL A 303 8.92 10.62 27.73
CA VAL A 303 10.33 11.03 27.82
C VAL A 303 10.80 11.61 26.49
N LEU A 304 10.55 10.95 25.36
CA LEU A 304 10.89 11.47 24.04
C LEU A 304 10.24 12.84 23.78
N LEU A 305 8.99 13.03 24.19
CA LEU A 305 8.30 14.31 24.10
C LEU A 305 8.91 15.38 25.02
N ALA A 306 9.34 15.01 26.22
CA ALA A 306 9.87 15.96 27.20
C ALA A 306 11.32 16.36 26.93
N THR A 307 12.15 15.45 26.43
CA THR A 307 13.62 15.63 26.39
C THR A 307 14.18 15.91 25.01
N THR A 308 13.39 15.80 23.95
CA THR A 308 13.89 16.01 22.57
C THR A 308 13.19 17.19 21.89
N SER A 309 13.91 17.85 20.97
CA SER A 309 13.30 18.85 20.07
C SER A 309 12.18 18.28 19.21
N VAL A 310 12.12 16.94 19.07
CA VAL A 310 11.01 16.23 18.42
C VAL A 310 9.73 16.43 19.21
N GLY A 311 9.78 16.43 20.54
CA GLY A 311 8.61 16.66 21.40
C GLY A 311 8.04 18.06 21.30
N GLY A 312 8.90 19.07 21.28
CA GLY A 312 8.49 20.46 20.99
C GLY A 312 7.84 20.59 19.60
N ARG A 313 8.39 19.93 18.57
CA ARG A 313 7.80 19.90 17.22
C ARG A 313 6.48 19.13 17.18
N ILE A 314 6.35 18.00 17.88
CA ILE A 314 5.12 17.23 17.97
C ILE A 314 4.04 18.04 18.69
N ALA A 315 4.36 18.66 19.82
CA ALA A 315 3.43 19.47 20.62
C ALA A 315 3.00 20.74 19.88
N ALA A 316 3.94 21.47 19.27
CA ALA A 316 3.65 22.65 18.44
C ALA A 316 2.78 22.32 17.21
N ARG A 317 2.87 21.08 16.71
CA ARG A 317 2.09 20.57 15.57
C ARG A 317 0.96 19.63 16.00
N PHE A 318 0.61 19.48 17.29
CA PHE A 318 -0.57 18.70 17.71
C PHE A 318 -1.86 19.52 17.71
N TYR A 319 -1.77 20.77 17.25
CA TYR A 319 -2.88 21.68 17.06
C TYR A 319 -3.56 21.47 15.70
N TRP A 320 -4.80 21.95 15.56
CA TRP A 320 -5.49 22.02 14.27
C TRP A 320 -4.74 22.98 13.36
N ASP A 321 -3.84 22.44 12.53
CA ASP A 321 -2.94 23.22 11.67
C ASP A 321 -3.54 23.49 10.28
N GLU A 322 -2.92 24.39 9.55
CA GLU A 322 -3.26 24.80 8.19
C GLU A 322 -3.52 23.61 7.24
N SER A 323 -2.74 22.53 7.28
CA SER A 323 -2.97 21.32 6.48
C SER A 323 -4.28 20.58 6.84
N ALA A 324 -4.72 20.61 8.09
CA ALA A 324 -6.00 20.01 8.49
C ALA A 324 -7.18 20.88 8.04
N ASN A 325 -6.99 22.21 8.06
CA ASN A 325 -7.95 23.17 7.54
C ASN A 325 -8.10 23.04 6.01
N GLU A 326 -7.00 22.92 5.27
CA GLU A 326 -7.00 22.70 3.82
C GLU A 326 -7.80 21.46 3.42
N ARG A 327 -7.64 20.33 4.13
CA ARG A 327 -8.45 19.11 3.89
C ARG A 327 -9.94 19.30 4.12
N THR A 328 -10.31 20.20 5.02
CA THR A 328 -11.72 20.54 5.25
C THR A 328 -12.23 21.46 4.13
N ILE A 329 -11.40 22.39 3.67
CA ILE A 329 -11.71 23.30 2.54
C ILE A 329 -11.87 22.52 1.23
N GLN A 330 -11.07 21.48 0.99
CA GLN A 330 -11.15 20.64 -0.21
C GLN A 330 -12.58 20.12 -0.46
N TRP A 331 -13.34 19.76 0.59
CA TRP A 331 -14.73 19.29 0.43
C TRP A 331 -15.69 20.34 -0.10
N LYS A 332 -15.38 21.63 0.02
CA LYS A 332 -16.20 22.72 -0.54
C LYS A 332 -16.26 22.68 -2.06
N ILE A 333 -15.32 21.99 -2.72
CA ILE A 333 -15.34 21.79 -4.17
C ILE A 333 -16.63 21.12 -4.64
N LEU A 334 -17.24 20.25 -3.82
CA LEU A 334 -18.49 19.57 -4.17
C LEU A 334 -19.67 20.53 -4.29
N GLY A 335 -19.60 21.72 -3.69
CA GLY A 335 -20.61 22.77 -3.86
C GLY A 335 -20.39 23.63 -5.11
N LEU A 336 -19.26 23.47 -5.81
CA LEU A 336 -18.88 24.25 -6.99
C LEU A 336 -19.01 23.48 -8.30
N ILE A 337 -19.29 22.17 -8.23
CA ILE A 337 -19.40 21.29 -9.40
C ILE A 337 -20.86 21.20 -9.83
N ASP A 338 -21.10 21.10 -11.14
CA ASP A 338 -22.43 20.87 -11.67
C ASP A 338 -22.78 19.37 -11.70
N LEU A 339 -24.01 19.03 -12.11
CA LEU A 339 -24.44 17.62 -12.19
C LEU A 339 -23.63 16.82 -13.21
N ARG A 340 -23.15 17.45 -14.28
CA ARG A 340 -22.37 16.79 -15.33
C ARG A 340 -21.00 16.40 -14.78
N ASP A 341 -20.33 17.34 -14.13
CA ASP A 341 -19.05 17.15 -13.44
C ASP A 341 -19.18 16.06 -12.36
N ALA A 342 -20.27 16.08 -11.59
CA ALA A 342 -20.53 15.06 -10.57
C ALA A 342 -20.75 13.66 -11.16
N LEU A 343 -21.35 13.54 -12.35
CA LEU A 343 -21.63 12.24 -12.99
C LEU A 343 -20.45 11.70 -13.79
N PHE A 344 -19.75 12.56 -14.53
CA PHE A 344 -18.74 12.17 -15.52
C PHE A 344 -17.30 12.56 -15.17
N GLY A 345 -17.12 13.29 -14.08
CA GLY A 345 -15.81 13.79 -13.65
C GLY A 345 -15.49 15.14 -14.26
N ILE A 346 -14.37 15.70 -13.81
CA ILE A 346 -13.90 17.05 -14.07
C ILE A 346 -12.61 16.95 -14.87
N SER A 347 -12.50 17.76 -15.92
CA SER A 347 -11.26 17.87 -16.69
C SER A 347 -10.13 18.48 -15.84
N TYR A 348 -8.88 18.19 -16.22
CA TYR A 348 -7.71 18.71 -15.51
C TYR A 348 -7.70 20.24 -15.42
N ASP A 349 -8.02 20.93 -16.51
CA ASP A 349 -8.03 22.40 -16.56
C ASP A 349 -9.11 22.99 -15.66
N ARG A 350 -10.29 22.37 -15.62
CA ARG A 350 -11.38 22.80 -14.74
C ARG A 350 -11.05 22.52 -13.27
N LEU A 351 -10.39 21.41 -12.97
CA LEU A 351 -9.93 21.09 -11.63
C LEU A 351 -8.91 22.12 -11.14
N ALA A 352 -7.97 22.55 -12.01
CA ALA A 352 -7.02 23.61 -11.70
C ALA A 352 -7.72 24.95 -11.41
N GLU A 353 -8.73 25.31 -12.21
CA GLU A 353 -9.54 26.51 -11.99
C GLU A 353 -10.30 26.47 -10.64
N LEU A 354 -10.95 25.35 -10.34
CA LEU A 354 -11.68 25.18 -9.07
C LEU A 354 -10.75 25.22 -7.86
N THR A 355 -9.56 24.63 -7.98
CA THR A 355 -8.52 24.66 -6.94
C THR A 355 -8.08 26.11 -6.68
N TYR A 356 -7.86 26.88 -7.75
CA TYR A 356 -7.55 28.31 -7.66
C TYR A 356 -8.68 29.12 -7.00
N GLN A 357 -9.94 28.87 -7.37
CA GLN A 357 -11.11 29.55 -6.78
C GLN A 357 -11.30 29.27 -5.29
N LEU A 358 -10.92 28.08 -4.83
CA LEU A 358 -10.98 27.70 -3.41
C LEU A 358 -9.88 28.34 -2.57
N GLY A 359 -8.98 29.12 -3.18
CA GLY A 359 -7.83 29.70 -2.50
C GLY A 359 -6.78 28.67 -2.08
N LEU A 360 -6.90 27.43 -2.58
CA LEU A 360 -5.86 26.40 -2.47
C LEU A 360 -4.75 26.84 -3.42
N ARG A 361 -3.70 27.46 -2.87
CA ARG A 361 -2.65 28.08 -3.67
C ARG A 361 -1.78 27.00 -4.29
N PHE A 362 -1.91 26.83 -5.60
CA PHE A 362 -0.93 26.12 -6.41
C PHE A 362 0.44 26.81 -6.24
N PRO A 363 1.56 26.10 -5.96
CA PRO A 363 1.74 24.64 -5.93
C PRO A 363 1.72 23.99 -4.53
N PHE A 364 1.32 24.72 -3.48
CA PHE A 364 1.51 24.31 -2.08
C PHE A 364 0.30 23.60 -1.45
N ALA A 365 -0.89 23.75 -2.02
CA ALA A 365 -2.12 23.13 -1.54
C ALA A 365 -2.88 22.46 -2.71
N ASP A 366 -2.64 21.16 -2.90
CA ASP A 366 -3.42 20.32 -3.82
C ASP A 366 -4.56 19.61 -3.08
N ILE A 367 -5.47 18.98 -3.82
CA ILE A 367 -6.47 18.08 -3.24
C ILE A 367 -5.77 16.81 -2.76
N GLU A 368 -5.37 16.82 -1.49
CA GLU A 368 -4.69 15.70 -0.84
C GLU A 368 -5.61 14.49 -0.58
N ASN A 369 -6.94 14.70 -0.57
CA ASN A 369 -7.89 13.62 -0.34
C ASN A 369 -8.03 12.73 -1.58
N PHE A 370 -7.36 11.57 -1.54
CA PHE A 370 -7.40 10.57 -2.59
C PHE A 370 -8.81 10.18 -3.05
N TRP A 371 -9.75 9.97 -2.12
CA TRP A 371 -11.11 9.55 -2.46
C TRP A 371 -11.88 10.63 -3.20
N LEU A 372 -11.71 11.87 -2.75
CA LEU A 372 -12.29 13.03 -3.40
C LEU A 372 -11.67 13.23 -4.78
N LEU A 373 -10.34 13.17 -4.91
CA LEU A 373 -9.66 13.30 -6.19
C LEU A 373 -10.09 12.22 -7.18
N MET A 374 -10.27 10.98 -6.72
CA MET A 374 -10.78 9.90 -7.57
C MET A 374 -12.23 10.09 -7.99
N PHE A 375 -13.08 10.58 -7.09
CA PHE A 375 -14.44 10.96 -7.44
C PHE A 375 -14.47 12.11 -8.44
N LEU A 376 -13.68 13.17 -8.24
CA LEU A 376 -13.62 14.31 -9.14
C LEU A 376 -13.06 13.93 -10.52
N ASN A 377 -12.09 13.02 -10.60
CA ASN A 377 -11.54 12.57 -11.87
C ASN A 377 -12.55 11.67 -12.61
N LEU A 378 -13.19 10.70 -11.93
CA LEU A 378 -14.04 9.71 -12.61
C LEU A 378 -15.53 10.06 -12.67
N GLY A 379 -15.99 11.03 -11.87
CA GLY A 379 -17.40 11.22 -11.56
C GLY A 379 -18.03 9.98 -10.94
N ALA A 380 -19.31 10.07 -10.58
CA ALA A 380 -20.05 8.97 -9.97
C ALA A 380 -20.03 7.71 -10.86
N ALA A 381 -20.14 7.86 -12.19
CA ALA A 381 -20.20 6.73 -13.11
C ALA A 381 -18.90 5.92 -13.14
N GLY A 382 -17.75 6.57 -13.35
CA GLY A 382 -16.45 5.89 -13.36
C GLY A 382 -16.02 5.44 -11.96
N TYR A 383 -16.41 6.18 -10.92
CA TYR A 383 -16.06 5.87 -9.53
C TYR A 383 -16.68 4.55 -9.06
N VAL A 384 -17.84 4.14 -9.60
CA VAL A 384 -18.40 2.81 -9.34
C VAL A 384 -17.46 1.70 -9.81
N PHE A 385 -16.88 1.81 -11.01
CA PHE A 385 -15.88 0.83 -11.48
C PHE A 385 -14.67 0.78 -10.55
N PHE A 386 -14.19 1.96 -10.12
CA PHE A 386 -13.08 2.05 -9.19
C PHE A 386 -13.39 1.34 -7.87
N LEU A 387 -14.54 1.62 -7.25
CA LEU A 387 -14.95 0.99 -5.99
C LEU A 387 -15.10 -0.53 -6.14
N LEU A 388 -15.76 -1.00 -7.21
CA LEU A 388 -15.93 -2.43 -7.47
C LEU A 388 -14.57 -3.14 -7.60
N GLY A 389 -13.65 -2.57 -8.37
CA GLY A 389 -12.30 -3.10 -8.51
C GLY A 389 -11.54 -3.08 -7.18
N PHE A 390 -11.50 -1.92 -6.53
CA PHE A 390 -10.77 -1.72 -5.28
C PHE A 390 -11.23 -2.68 -4.18
N PHE A 391 -12.55 -2.82 -3.97
CA PHE A 391 -13.08 -3.76 -2.99
C PHE A 391 -12.88 -5.22 -3.39
N ALA A 392 -12.88 -5.56 -4.68
CA ALA A 392 -12.51 -6.91 -5.12
C ALA A 392 -11.05 -7.25 -4.80
N LEU A 393 -10.13 -6.30 -4.99
CA LEU A 393 -8.73 -6.44 -4.57
C LEU A 393 -8.63 -6.61 -3.05
N LEU A 394 -9.27 -5.74 -2.26
CA LEU A 394 -9.26 -5.85 -0.80
C LEU A 394 -9.83 -7.17 -0.32
N PHE A 395 -10.95 -7.60 -0.88
CA PHE A 395 -11.56 -8.88 -0.54
C PHE A 395 -10.62 -10.04 -0.89
N ARG A 396 -9.92 -9.98 -2.03
CA ARG A 396 -8.94 -10.98 -2.41
C ARG A 396 -7.74 -11.03 -1.45
N LEU A 397 -7.25 -9.87 -1.02
CA LEU A 397 -6.16 -9.77 -0.05
C LEU A 397 -6.60 -10.27 1.33
N TRP A 398 -7.85 -10.00 1.73
CA TRP A 398 -8.44 -10.50 2.98
C TRP A 398 -8.60 -12.03 3.00
N GLN A 399 -8.94 -12.62 1.85
CA GLN A 399 -9.04 -14.07 1.66
C GLN A 399 -7.70 -14.81 1.77
N PHE A 400 -6.59 -14.14 2.12
CA PHE A 400 -5.37 -14.81 2.56
C PHE A 400 -5.37 -15.07 4.09
N PRO A 401 -5.92 -16.21 4.54
CA PRO A 401 -5.34 -16.99 5.62
C PRO A 401 -4.67 -18.23 5.03
N SER A 402 -3.85 -18.08 3.98
CA SER A 402 -3.19 -19.24 3.35
C SER A 402 -1.94 -19.65 4.13
N PRO A 403 -1.52 -20.93 4.08
CA PRO A 403 -0.28 -21.42 4.69
C PRO A 403 0.98 -20.61 4.33
N ALA A 404 0.96 -19.79 3.28
CA ALA A 404 2.05 -18.88 2.92
C ALA A 404 2.24 -17.75 3.96
N ALA A 405 1.15 -17.22 4.54
CA ALA A 405 1.22 -16.32 5.70
C ALA A 405 1.69 -17.04 6.98
N ARG A 406 1.58 -18.38 7.02
CA ARG A 406 2.23 -19.23 8.03
C ARG A 406 3.66 -19.62 7.66
N ALA A 407 4.15 -19.27 6.47
CA ALA A 407 5.47 -19.64 5.93
C ALA A 407 6.46 -18.46 5.79
N LEU A 408 5.95 -17.21 5.69
CA LEU A 408 6.68 -15.99 6.07
C LEU A 408 6.96 -15.98 7.57
#